data_AF-A0A7C1SAD7-F1
#
_entry.id   AF-A0A7C1SAD7-F1
#
_cell.length_a   1.000
_cell.length_b   1.000
_cell.length_c   1.000
_cell.angle_alpha   90.00
_cell.angle_beta   90.00
_cell.angle_gamma   90.00
#
_symmetry.space_group_name_H-M   'P 1'
#
loop_
_entity.id
_entity.type
_entity.pdbx_description
1 polymer ?
#
loop_
_entity_poly.entity_id
_entity_poly.type
_entity_poly.pdbx_seq_one_letter_code
_entity_poly.pdbx_strand_id
1 'polypeptide(L)'
;MRLIRSLVGIAVITATVAITAVAQQQSDQSSPQNTILKPKMTLGDVLFTINVLNTVEIKGSEVEAFLDVKNVFVQAAQKAQKEKKSESDELTVEMNMLTANNFLMLFQRANIPGSAAERFQAVKQALYASASPQQQTQQKR
;
A
#
# COMPACT_ATOMS: atom_id res chain seq x y z
N MET A 1 -35.86 60.66 41.51
CA MET A 1 -34.74 59.87 42.07
C MET A 1 -35.12 59.35 43.44
N ARG A 2 -35.55 58.09 43.53
CA ARG A 2 -35.70 57.30 44.77
C ARG A 2 -35.36 55.86 44.41
N LEU A 3 -34.62 55.22 45.30
CA LEU A 3 -33.77 54.06 45.08
C LEU A 3 -34.27 52.89 45.95
N ILE A 4 -34.11 51.67 45.42
CA ILE A 4 -33.94 50.36 46.11
C ILE A 4 -35.24 49.65 46.54
N ARG A 5 -35.43 48.41 46.01
CA ARG A 5 -35.33 47.11 46.74
C ARG A 5 -35.95 46.00 45.90
N SER A 6 -35.12 45.27 45.15
CA SER A 6 -35.51 43.98 44.60
C SER A 6 -35.00 42.87 45.51
N LEU A 7 -35.92 42.14 46.12
CA LEU A 7 -35.66 40.93 46.89
C LEU A 7 -35.55 39.72 45.97
N VAL A 8 -34.72 38.80 46.43
CA VAL A 8 -34.23 37.58 45.82
C VAL A 8 -35.33 36.51 45.70
N GLY A 9 -35.36 35.79 44.58
CA GLY A 9 -36.01 34.49 44.44
C GLY A 9 -35.03 33.51 43.80
N ILE A 10 -34.45 32.63 44.62
CA ILE A 10 -33.52 31.57 44.19
C ILE A 10 -34.34 30.43 43.60
N ALA A 11 -34.17 30.17 42.30
CA ALA A 11 -34.65 28.94 41.67
C ALA A 11 -33.45 27.99 41.49
N VAL A 12 -33.42 26.93 42.30
CA VAL A 12 -32.47 25.82 42.13
C VAL A 12 -32.96 24.96 40.96
N ILE A 13 -32.31 25.11 39.81
CA ILE A 13 -32.54 24.25 38.65
C ILE A 13 -31.53 23.10 38.75
N THR A 14 -31.99 21.93 39.19
CA THR A 14 -31.25 20.67 39.06
C THR A 14 -31.22 20.26 37.60
N ALA A 15 -30.10 20.53 36.92
CA ALA A 15 -29.83 20.04 35.58
C ALA A 15 -29.21 18.63 35.66
N THR A 16 -30.00 17.62 35.33
CA THR A 16 -29.51 16.26 35.07
C THR A 16 -28.73 16.26 33.75
N VAL A 17 -27.41 16.15 33.84
CA VAL A 17 -26.53 16.00 32.67
C VAL A 17 -26.63 14.57 32.17
N ALA A 18 -27.29 14.37 31.03
CA ALA A 18 -27.24 13.12 30.30
C ALA A 18 -25.84 12.96 29.66
N ILE A 19 -25.07 12.00 30.16
CA ILE A 19 -23.76 11.65 29.59
C ILE A 19 -24.02 10.84 28.33
N THR A 20 -23.98 11.47 27.16
CA THR A 20 -23.87 10.76 25.89
C THR A 20 -22.53 10.04 25.84
N ALA A 21 -22.57 8.71 25.94
CA ALA A 21 -21.42 7.85 25.72
C ALA A 21 -20.91 8.06 24.29
N VAL A 22 -19.77 8.75 24.15
CA VAL A 22 -18.99 8.72 22.93
C VAL A 22 -18.40 7.32 22.80
N ALA A 23 -19.00 6.49 21.95
CA ALA A 23 -18.36 5.27 21.49
C ALA A 23 -17.04 5.66 20.80
N GLN A 24 -15.92 5.37 21.46
CA GLN A 24 -14.60 5.48 20.86
C GLN A 24 -14.55 4.51 19.68
N GLN A 25 -14.69 5.05 18.48
CA GLN A 25 -14.44 4.35 17.24
C GLN A 25 -12.93 4.15 17.14
N GLN A 26 -12.47 2.99 17.61
CA GLN A 26 -11.09 2.55 17.54
C GLN A 26 -10.73 2.34 16.08
N SER A 27 -10.15 3.36 15.45
CA SER A 27 -9.51 3.23 14.14
C SER A 27 -8.27 2.36 14.31
N ASP A 28 -8.29 1.16 13.75
CA ASP A 28 -7.10 0.32 13.57
C ASP A 28 -6.05 1.09 12.76
N GLN A 29 -5.14 1.75 13.47
CA GLN A 29 -3.95 2.37 12.90
C GLN A 29 -2.99 1.23 12.52
N SER A 30 -3.20 0.68 11.33
CA SER A 30 -2.28 -0.28 10.73
C SER A 30 -0.95 0.41 10.46
N SER A 31 0.11 -0.02 11.16
CA SER A 31 1.47 0.45 10.92
C SER A 31 1.84 0.25 9.44
N PRO A 32 2.46 1.23 8.76
CA PRO A 32 2.80 1.17 7.33
C PRO A 32 3.61 -0.05 6.89
N GLN A 33 4.28 -0.72 7.83
CA GLN A 33 5.05 -1.94 7.59
C GLN A 33 4.21 -3.17 7.25
N ASN A 34 2.95 -3.25 7.68
CA ASN A 34 2.08 -4.39 7.42
C ASN A 34 1.18 -4.21 6.17
N THR A 35 1.33 -3.11 5.43
CA THR A 35 0.58 -2.92 4.18
C THR A 35 1.09 -3.90 3.12
N ILE A 36 0.20 -4.80 2.68
CA ILE A 36 0.44 -5.70 1.55
C ILE A 36 -0.07 -5.03 0.27
N LEU A 37 0.82 -4.92 -0.70
CA LEU A 37 0.52 -4.45 -2.05
C LEU A 37 0.28 -5.64 -2.98
N LYS A 38 -0.60 -5.42 -3.96
CA LYS A 38 -1.02 -6.42 -4.94
C LYS A 38 -0.95 -5.90 -6.38
N PRO A 39 0.22 -5.47 -6.88
CA PRO A 39 0.38 -5.07 -8.27
C PRO A 39 -0.09 -6.14 -9.25
N LYS A 40 -0.81 -5.70 -10.27
CA LYS A 40 -1.27 -6.50 -11.40
C LYS A 40 -0.33 -6.29 -12.58
N MET A 41 0.23 -7.38 -13.10
CA MET A 41 1.18 -7.35 -14.20
C MET A 41 1.11 -8.63 -15.00
N THR A 42 1.51 -8.61 -16.28
CA THR A 42 1.54 -9.83 -17.08
C THR A 42 2.69 -10.74 -16.63
N LEU A 43 2.62 -12.04 -16.94
CA LEU A 43 3.77 -12.94 -16.73
C LEU A 43 5.01 -12.42 -17.45
N GLY A 44 4.86 -11.89 -18.67
CA GLY A 44 5.97 -11.28 -19.38
C GLY A 44 6.60 -10.14 -18.59
N ASP A 45 5.80 -9.29 -17.93
CA ASP A 45 6.31 -8.18 -17.12
C ASP A 45 7.05 -8.65 -15.87
N VAL A 46 6.59 -9.75 -15.24
CA VAL A 46 7.33 -10.41 -14.16
C VAL A 46 8.68 -10.90 -14.65
N LEU A 47 8.71 -11.60 -15.79
CA LEU A 47 9.95 -12.13 -16.37
C LEU A 47 10.92 -11.00 -16.76
N PHE A 48 10.39 -9.95 -17.38
CA PHE A 48 11.16 -8.73 -17.67
C PHE A 48 11.75 -8.13 -16.40
N THR A 49 10.96 -8.02 -15.33
CA THR A 49 11.40 -7.48 -14.05
C THR A 49 12.54 -8.30 -13.43
N ILE A 50 12.45 -9.63 -13.47
CA ILE A 50 13.52 -10.54 -13.02
C ILE A 50 14.80 -10.27 -13.82
N ASN A 51 14.70 -10.15 -15.14
CA ASN A 51 15.84 -9.92 -16.01
C ASN A 51 16.49 -8.56 -15.73
N VAL A 52 15.70 -7.51 -15.55
CA VAL A 52 16.19 -6.17 -15.20
C VAL A 52 16.90 -6.19 -13.84
N LEU A 53 16.29 -6.81 -12.81
CA LEU A 53 16.91 -6.92 -11.49
C LEU A 53 18.25 -7.65 -11.53
N ASN A 54 18.40 -8.67 -12.38
CA ASN A 54 19.67 -9.39 -12.55
C ASN A 54 20.80 -8.52 -13.14
N THR A 55 20.50 -7.35 -13.71
CA THR A 55 21.50 -6.39 -14.20
C THR A 55 21.89 -5.33 -13.18
N VAL A 56 21.17 -5.23 -12.06
CA VAL A 56 21.42 -4.22 -11.04
C VAL A 56 22.63 -4.63 -10.20
N GLU A 57 23.68 -3.81 -10.21
CA GLU A 57 24.80 -3.95 -9.27
C GLU A 57 24.33 -3.59 -7.87
N ILE A 58 24.78 -4.32 -6.84
CA ILE A 58 24.37 -4.06 -5.45
C ILE A 58 25.59 -3.97 -4.52
N LYS A 59 25.44 -3.22 -3.43
CA LYS A 59 26.38 -3.20 -2.31
C LYS A 59 26.11 -4.39 -1.38
N GLY A 60 27.11 -4.78 -0.59
CA GLY A 60 26.95 -5.85 0.40
C GLY A 60 25.80 -5.62 1.39
N SER A 61 25.55 -4.36 1.76
CA SER A 61 24.43 -3.97 2.63
C SER A 61 23.05 -4.09 1.98
N GLU A 62 22.98 -4.30 0.66
CA GLU A 62 21.72 -4.41 -0.10
C GLU A 62 21.33 -5.86 -0.41
N VAL A 63 22.17 -6.84 -0.04
CA VAL A 63 21.99 -8.26 -0.43
C VAL A 63 20.65 -8.82 0.02
N GLU A 64 20.26 -8.61 1.28
CA GLU A 64 19.00 -9.11 1.82
C GLU A 64 17.79 -8.47 1.10
N ALA A 65 17.78 -7.14 0.99
CA ALA A 65 16.74 -6.41 0.27
C ALA A 65 16.62 -6.86 -1.20
N PHE A 66 17.74 -7.12 -1.87
CA PHE A 66 17.77 -7.65 -3.24
C PHE A 66 17.17 -9.05 -3.33
N LEU A 67 17.55 -9.95 -2.42
CA LEU A 67 17.05 -11.32 -2.40
C LEU A 67 15.54 -11.36 -2.13
N ASP A 68 15.05 -10.55 -1.20
CA ASP A 68 13.62 -10.43 -0.90
C ASP A 68 12.81 -10.02 -2.14
N VAL A 69 13.26 -8.96 -2.82
CA VAL A 69 12.63 -8.47 -4.04
C VAL A 69 12.66 -9.54 -5.13
N LYS A 70 13.83 -10.14 -5.40
CA LYS A 70 13.98 -11.16 -6.43
C LYS A 70 13.10 -12.38 -6.16
N ASN A 71 13.02 -12.81 -4.91
CA ASN A 71 12.22 -13.97 -4.51
C ASN A 71 10.74 -13.77 -4.78
N VAL A 72 10.18 -12.57 -4.54
CA VAL A 72 8.77 -12.27 -4.84
C VAL A 72 8.47 -12.51 -6.33
N PHE A 73 9.27 -11.95 -7.24
CA PHE A 73 9.02 -12.09 -8.68
C PHE A 73 9.28 -13.52 -9.17
N VAL A 74 10.35 -14.17 -8.68
CA VAL A 74 10.66 -15.56 -9.05
C VAL A 74 9.54 -16.52 -8.61
N GLN A 75 9.02 -16.36 -7.39
CA GLN A 75 7.90 -17.19 -6.92
C GLN A 75 6.63 -16.94 -7.74
N ALA A 76 6.33 -15.68 -8.08
CA ALA A 76 5.20 -15.35 -8.96
C ALA A 76 5.34 -16.01 -10.35
N ALA A 77 6.53 -15.95 -10.95
CA ALA A 77 6.81 -16.60 -12.23
C ALA A 77 6.70 -18.13 -12.16
N GLN A 78 7.26 -18.75 -11.11
CA GLN A 78 7.18 -20.19 -10.91
C GLN A 78 5.74 -20.68 -10.69
N LYS A 79 4.94 -19.92 -9.94
CA LYS A 79 3.51 -20.21 -9.75
C LYS A 79 2.77 -20.14 -11.09
N ALA A 80 2.98 -19.08 -11.86
CA ALA A 80 2.36 -18.91 -13.17
C ALA A 80 2.75 -20.03 -14.16
N GLN A 81 4.02 -20.46 -14.15
CA GLN A 81 4.48 -21.60 -14.96
C GLN A 81 3.80 -22.92 -14.55
N LYS A 82 3.66 -23.19 -13.25
CA LYS A 82 2.91 -24.36 -12.76
C LYS A 82 1.44 -24.32 -13.19
N GLU A 83 0.87 -23.13 -13.25
CA GLU A 83 -0.49 -22.87 -13.76
C GLU A 83 -0.57 -22.85 -15.30
N LYS A 84 0.54 -23.07 -16.00
CA LYS A 84 0.66 -23.04 -17.48
C LYS A 84 0.20 -21.73 -18.11
N LYS A 85 0.41 -20.61 -17.42
CA LYS A 85 0.14 -19.27 -17.94
C LYS A 85 1.12 -18.89 -19.05
N SER A 86 0.60 -18.16 -20.03
CA SER A 86 1.32 -17.50 -21.12
C SER A 86 1.87 -16.15 -20.68
N GLU A 87 2.78 -15.57 -21.49
CA GLU A 87 3.37 -14.26 -21.19
C GLU A 87 2.35 -13.12 -21.10
N SER A 88 1.22 -13.22 -21.81
CA SER A 88 0.16 -12.22 -21.80
C SER A 88 -0.79 -12.33 -20.60
N ASP A 89 -0.74 -13.41 -19.83
CA ASP A 89 -1.68 -13.62 -18.73
C ASP A 89 -1.37 -12.72 -17.52
N GLU A 90 -2.41 -12.12 -16.95
CA GLU A 90 -2.30 -11.28 -15.75
C GLU A 90 -2.01 -12.12 -14.50
N LEU A 91 -1.09 -11.60 -13.69
CA LEU A 91 -0.67 -12.09 -12.39
C LEU A 91 -0.89 -11.00 -11.34
N THR A 92 -1.29 -11.43 -10.15
CA THR A 92 -1.22 -10.60 -8.95
C THR A 92 0.04 -10.97 -8.19
N VAL A 93 0.96 -10.01 -8.03
CA VAL A 93 2.20 -10.19 -7.29
C VAL A 93 2.01 -9.60 -5.90
N GLU A 94 2.01 -10.43 -4.86
CA GLU A 94 1.85 -9.96 -3.48
C GLU A 94 3.21 -9.62 -2.86
N MET A 95 3.33 -8.43 -2.29
CA MET A 95 4.54 -8.00 -1.58
C MET A 95 4.20 -7.03 -0.46
N ASN A 96 4.97 -7.00 0.61
CA ASN A 96 4.81 -5.98 1.64
C ASN A 96 5.40 -4.62 1.18
N MET A 97 5.01 -3.54 1.85
CA MET A 97 5.45 -2.18 1.53
C MET A 97 6.97 -2.00 1.57
N LEU A 98 7.67 -2.68 2.49
CA LEU A 98 9.13 -2.62 2.57
C LEU A 98 9.78 -3.21 1.31
N THR A 99 9.34 -4.40 0.90
CA THR A 99 9.81 -5.04 -0.34
C THR A 99 9.47 -4.21 -1.57
N ALA A 100 8.31 -3.57 -1.61
CA ALA A 100 7.93 -2.66 -2.70
C ALA A 100 8.86 -1.44 -2.80
N ASN A 101 9.21 -0.82 -1.68
CA ASN A 101 10.14 0.30 -1.65
C ASN A 101 11.56 -0.12 -2.07
N ASN A 102 12.02 -1.28 -1.58
CA ASN A 102 13.30 -1.86 -1.98
C ASN A 102 13.32 -2.17 -3.49
N PHE A 103 12.21 -2.71 -4.00
CA PHE A 103 12.05 -2.95 -5.43
C PHE A 103 12.20 -1.66 -6.23
N LEU A 104 11.47 -0.59 -5.90
CA LEU A 104 11.60 0.69 -6.62
C LEU A 104 13.03 1.24 -6.56
N MET A 105 13.68 1.15 -5.40
CA MET A 105 15.04 1.61 -5.18
C MET A 105 16.07 0.85 -6.04
N LEU A 106 15.91 -0.46 -6.18
CA LEU A 106 16.78 -1.29 -7.01
C LEU A 106 16.46 -1.12 -8.49
N PHE A 107 15.17 -1.14 -8.85
CA PHE A 107 14.71 -1.11 -10.23
C PHE A 107 15.09 0.19 -10.94
N GLN A 108 15.04 1.34 -10.25
CA GLN A 108 15.47 2.63 -10.81
C GLN A 108 16.96 2.71 -11.16
N ARG A 109 17.80 1.80 -10.66
CA ARG A 109 19.24 1.77 -10.92
C ARG A 109 19.59 0.97 -12.18
N ALA A 110 18.63 0.29 -12.78
CA ALA A 110 18.88 -0.54 -13.94
C ALA A 110 19.17 0.27 -15.20
N ASN A 111 20.12 -0.22 -15.99
CA ASN A 111 20.35 0.27 -17.34
C ASN A 111 19.44 -0.51 -18.30
N ILE A 112 18.48 0.17 -18.92
CA ILE A 112 17.54 -0.45 -19.87
C ILE A 112 17.74 0.12 -21.28
N PRO A 113 17.57 -0.69 -22.34
CA PRO A 113 17.50 -0.16 -23.69
C PRO A 113 16.23 0.70 -23.83
N GLY A 114 16.30 1.75 -24.66
CA GLY A 114 15.16 2.64 -24.89
C GLY A 114 13.91 1.91 -25.41
N SER A 115 14.09 0.80 -26.14
CA SER A 115 12.99 -0.06 -26.60
C SER A 115 12.19 -0.71 -25.46
N ALA A 116 12.74 -0.76 -24.24
CA ALA A 116 12.06 -1.30 -23.06
C ALA A 116 11.43 -0.22 -22.17
N ALA A 117 11.52 1.07 -22.54
CA ALA A 117 11.10 2.19 -21.69
C ALA A 117 9.61 2.10 -21.29
N GLU A 118 8.73 1.82 -22.25
CA GLU A 118 7.29 1.69 -22.00
C GLU A 118 7.00 0.56 -21.01
N ARG A 119 7.64 -0.60 -21.21
CA ARG A 119 7.47 -1.76 -20.33
C ARG A 119 7.99 -1.49 -18.92
N PHE A 120 9.15 -0.86 -18.81
CA PHE A 120 9.73 -0.46 -17.52
C PHE A 120 8.80 0.50 -16.76
N GLN A 121 8.21 1.46 -17.48
CA GLN A 121 7.24 2.39 -16.91
C GLN A 121 5.94 1.68 -16.48
N ALA A 122 5.44 0.75 -17.28
CA ALA A 122 4.25 -0.04 -16.96
C ALA A 122 4.42 -0.84 -15.66
N VAL A 123 5.58 -1.48 -15.45
CA VAL A 123 5.88 -2.19 -14.20
C VAL A 123 5.83 -1.25 -12.99
N LYS A 124 6.43 -0.06 -13.08
CA LYS A 124 6.37 0.93 -12.00
C LYS A 124 4.93 1.39 -11.73
N GLN A 125 4.16 1.65 -12.78
CA GLN A 125 2.76 2.07 -12.66
C GLN A 125 1.90 0.99 -12.00
N ALA A 126 2.11 -0.29 -12.32
CA ALA A 126 1.39 -1.38 -11.65
C ALA A 126 1.59 -1.36 -10.13
N LEU A 127 2.80 -1.06 -9.67
CA LEU A 127 3.08 -0.92 -8.24
C LEU A 127 2.39 0.31 -7.64
N TYR A 128 2.52 1.49 -8.27
CA TYR A 128 1.86 2.70 -7.77
C TYR A 128 0.33 2.58 -7.75
N ALA A 129 -0.26 1.92 -8.74
CA ALA A 129 -1.69 1.64 -8.80
C ALA A 129 -2.16 0.68 -7.68
N SER A 130 -1.27 -0.17 -7.18
CA SER A 130 -1.56 -1.06 -6.05
C SER A 130 -1.43 -0.39 -4.68
N ALA A 131 -0.66 0.70 -4.59
CA ALA A 131 -0.46 1.49 -3.37
C ALA A 131 -1.52 2.59 -3.19
N SER A 132 -2.19 2.97 -4.28
CA SER A 132 -3.36 3.85 -4.19
C SER A 132 -4.49 3.10 -3.46
N PRO A 133 -5.21 3.74 -2.53
CA PRO A 133 -6.38 3.12 -1.90
C PRO A 133 -7.42 2.85 -2.99
N GLN A 134 -7.40 1.65 -3.54
CA GLN A 134 -8.50 1.11 -4.30
C GLN A 134 -9.68 1.13 -3.33
N GLN A 135 -10.63 2.02 -3.62
CA GLN A 135 -11.85 2.22 -2.88
C GLN A 135 -12.38 0.85 -2.46
N GLN A 136 -12.47 0.63 -1.15
CA GLN A 136 -13.25 -0.46 -0.57
C GLN A 136 -14.73 -0.20 -0.87
N THR A 137 -15.15 -0.25 -2.13
CA THR A 137 -16.54 -0.44 -2.51
C THR A 137 -16.88 -1.92 -2.38
N GLN A 138 -16.82 -2.45 -1.16
CA GLN A 138 -17.81 -3.42 -0.71
C GLN A 138 -18.96 -2.55 -0.18
N GLN A 139 -19.90 -2.10 -1.04
CA GLN A 139 -21.15 -2.86 -1.26
C GLN A 139 -21.52 -3.74 -0.05
N LYS A 140 -21.79 -3.10 1.09
CA LYS A 140 -22.87 -3.58 1.96
C LYS A 140 -24.17 -3.15 1.27
N ARG A 141 -24.71 -4.04 0.44
CA ARG A 141 -26.15 -4.08 0.19
C ARG A 141 -26.82 -4.75 1.39
#